data_AF-A0A2D6MBP8-F1
#
_entry.id   AF-A0A2D6MBP8-F1
#
_cell.length_a   1.000
_cell.length_b   1.000
_cell.length_c   1.000
_cell.angle_alpha   90.00
_cell.angle_beta   90.00
_cell.angle_gamma   90.00
#
_symmetry.space_group_name_H-M   'P 1'
#
loop_
_entity.id
_entity.type
_entity.pdbx_description
1 polymer ?
#
loop_
_entity_poly.entity_id
_entity_poly.type
_entity_poly.pdbx_seq_one_letter_code
_entity_poly.pdbx_strand_id
1 'polypeptide(L)' 'MHLSNQALGAIMMALQESLLSQSDIVPILKGFELQESDDGLIVNNPPTVRFTDDTEITSTDLEEMAER' A
#
# COMPACT_ATOMS: atom_id res chain seq x y z
N MET A 1 22.62 0.79 -0.67
CA MET A 1 21.23 1.28 -0.72
C MET A 1 20.35 0.21 -1.32
N HIS A 2 19.32 -0.21 -0.58
CA HIS A 2 18.25 -1.08 -1.04
C HIS A 2 16.91 -0.47 -0.63
N LEU A 3 15.81 -0.94 -1.19
CA LEU A 3 14.47 -0.60 -0.71
C LEU A 3 14.23 -1.33 0.61
N SER A 4 13.64 -0.64 1.59
CA SER A 4 13.14 -1.27 2.80
C SER A 4 11.90 -2.12 2.49
N ASN A 5 11.50 -2.97 3.44
CA ASN A 5 10.23 -3.71 3.35
C ASN A 5 9.02 -2.77 3.22
N GLN A 6 9.07 -1.60 3.86
CA GLN A 6 8.02 -0.59 3.76
C GLN A 6 7.92 -0.02 2.35
N ALA A 7 9.06 0.30 1.73
CA ALA A 7 9.08 0.81 0.36
C ALA A 7 8.62 -0.25 -0.64
N LEU A 8 8.97 -1.52 -0.43
CA LEU A 8 8.45 -2.62 -1.24
C LEU A 8 6.92 -2.75 -1.09
N GLY A 9 6.39 -2.61 0.12
CA GLY A 9 4.95 -2.56 0.37
C GLY A 9 4.26 -1.41 -0.38
N ALA A 10 4.84 -0.20 -0.38
CA ALA A 10 4.33 0.93 -1.15
C ALA A 10 4.33 0.68 -2.66
N ILE A 11 5.34 0.00 -3.21
CA ILE A 11 5.36 -0.40 -4.62
C ILE A 11 4.24 -1.40 -4.93
N MET A 12 4.03 -2.40 -4.06
CA MET A 12 2.95 -3.37 -4.24
C MET A 12 1.58 -2.69 -4.22
N MET A 13 1.39 -1.70 -3.35
CA MET A 13 0.18 -0.88 -3.30
C MET A 13 -0.06 -0.10 -4.61
N ALA A 14 0.97 0.57 -5.13
CA ALA A 14 0.89 1.25 -6.43
C ALA A 14 0.55 0.29 -7.58
N LEU A 15 1.14 -0.90 -7.55
CA LEU A 15 0.92 -1.93 -8.58
C LEU A 15 -0.52 -2.43 -8.55
N GLN A 16 -1.07 -2.72 -7.37
CA GLN A 16 -2.45 -3.16 -7.23
C GLN A 16 -3.43 -2.13 -7.78
N GLU A 17 -3.26 -0.85 -7.41
CA GLU A 17 -4.10 0.24 -7.93
C GLU A 17 -3.98 0.38 -9.45
N SER A 18 -2.76 0.27 -10.00
CA SER A 18 -2.53 0.36 -11.44
C SER A 18 -3.19 -0.78 -12.21
N LEU A 19 -3.19 -2.00 -11.65
CA LEU A 19 -3.87 -3.16 -12.24
C LEU A 19 -5.41 -3.01 -12.18
N LEU A 20 -5.95 -2.54 -11.05
CA LEU A 20 -7.40 -2.32 -10.88
C LEU A 20 -7.92 -1.22 -11.82
N SER A 21 -7.19 -0.11 -11.90
CA SER A 21 -7.55 1.05 -12.72
C SER A 21 -7.09 0.94 -14.18
N GLN A 22 -6.39 -0.14 -14.55
CA GLN A 22 -5.74 -0.32 -15.86
C GLN A 22 -4.89 0.89 -16.28
N SER A 23 -4.20 1.50 -15.31
CA SER A 23 -3.38 2.69 -15.50
C SER A 23 -1.88 2.38 -15.50
N ASP A 24 -1.07 3.29 -16.04
CA ASP A 24 0.38 3.19 -15.99
C ASP A 24 0.87 3.48 -14.56
N ILE A 25 1.67 2.55 -14.00
CA ILE A 25 2.25 2.65 -12.66
C ILE A 25 3.43 3.65 -12.61
N VAL A 26 4.11 3.91 -13.73
CA VAL A 26 5.36 4.69 -13.77
C VAL A 26 5.20 6.12 -13.20
N PRO A 27 4.12 6.88 -13.49
CA PRO A 27 3.89 8.18 -12.88
C PRO A 27 3.77 8.13 -11.35
N ILE A 28 3.16 7.07 -10.79
CA ILE A 28 3.00 6.89 -9.35
C ILE A 28 4.36 6.67 -8.70
N LEU A 29 5.16 5.74 -9.25
CA LEU A 29 6.50 5.44 -8.72
C LEU A 29 7.45 6.64 -8.81
N LYS A 30 7.34 7.46 -9.87
CA LYS A 30 8.10 8.71 -10.00
C LYS A 30 7.71 9.76 -8.96
N GLY A 31 6.51 9.67 -8.40
CA GLY A 31 6.03 10.55 -7.33
C GLY A 31 6.50 10.13 -5.93
N PHE A 32 7.19 9.00 -5.78
CA PHE A 32 7.62 8.54 -4.45
C PHE A 32 8.71 9.45 -3.88
N GLU A 33 8.46 9.94 -2.68
CA GLU A 33 9.40 10.67 -1.84
C GLU A 33 10.20 9.66 -1.03
N LEU A 34 11.40 9.35 -1.55
CA LEU A 34 12.30 8.38 -0.93
C LEU A 34 13.19 9.07 0.11
N GLN A 35 13.27 8.47 1.30
CA GLN A 35 14.15 8.91 2.38
C GLN A 35 15.02 7.73 2.83
N GLU A 36 16.29 8.00 3.16
CA GLU A 36 17.19 7.01 3.72
C GLU A 36 16.89 6.77 5.20
N SER A 37 16.87 5.49 5.61
CA SER A 37 16.76 5.04 6.99
C SER A 37 17.76 3.92 7.28
N ASP A 38 17.83 3.50 8.54
CA ASP A 38 18.71 2.41 8.98
C ASP A 38 18.40 1.06 8.28
N ASP A 39 17.15 0.87 7.84
CA ASP A 39 16.66 -0.35 7.16
C ASP A 39 16.57 -0.19 5.63
N GLY A 40 17.18 0.86 5.06
CA GLY A 40 17.18 1.17 3.63
C GLY A 40 16.26 2.34 3.26
N LEU A 41 15.91 2.44 1.97
CA LEU A 41 15.03 3.51 1.49
C LEU A 41 13.59 3.25 1.91
N ILE A 42 12.95 4.25 2.51
CA ILE A 42 11.52 4.28 2.85
C ILE A 42 10.78 5.26 1.92
N VAL A 43 9.47 5.08 1.76
CA VAL A 43 8.58 5.96 0.99
C VAL A 43 7.76 6.79 1.98
N ASN A 44 7.93 8.11 1.97
CA ASN A 44 7.23 9.03 2.90
C ASN A 44 5.77 9.30 2.52
N ASN A 45 5.45 9.13 1.24
CA ASN A 45 4.12 9.37 0.67
C ASN A 45 3.58 8.09 0.00
N PRO A 46 3.37 7.00 0.76
CA PRO A 46 2.84 5.77 0.19
C PRO A 46 1.45 6.01 -0.42
N PRO A 47 1.11 5.37 -1.55
CA PRO A 47 -0.19 5.51 -2.20
C PRO A 47 -1.30 4.94 -1.29
N THR A 48 -2.49 5.53 -1.37
CA THR A 48 -3.69 5.01 -0.70
C THR A 48 -4.36 3.98 -1.59
N VAL A 49 -4.30 2.69 -1.20
CA VAL A 49 -5.08 1.65 -1.87
C VAL A 49 -6.50 1.71 -1.33
N ARG A 50 -7.47 1.91 -2.22
CA ARG A 50 -8.87 1.68 -1.88
C ARG A 50 -9.08 0.18 -1.89
N PHE A 51 -9.12 -0.45 -0.72
CA PHE A 51 -9.73 -1.77 -0.61
C PHE A 51 -11.21 -1.56 -0.91
N THR A 52 -11.63 -1.85 -2.13
CA THR A 52 -13.04 -2.15 -2.41
C THR A 52 -13.27 -3.54 -1.84
N ASP A 53 -13.43 -3.63 -0.52
CA ASP A 53 -14.19 -4.73 0.05
C ASP A 53 -15.60 -4.59 -0.53
N ASP A 54 -15.91 -5.33 -1.58
CA ASP A 54 -17.31 -5.57 -2.00
C ASP A 54 -18.00 -6.55 -1.04
N THR A 55 -17.55 -6.61 0.22
CA THR A 55 -18.23 -7.23 1.34
C THR A 55 -18.35 -6.19 2.44
N GLU A 56 -19.58 -5.73 2.70
CA GLU A 56 -19.86 -4.93 3.90
C GLU A 56 -19.32 -5.66 5.12
N ILE A 57 -18.36 -5.05 5.82
CA ILE A 57 -17.92 -5.53 7.13
C ILE A 57 -19.14 -5.42 8.04
N THR A 58 -19.67 -6.57 8.44
CA THR A 58 -20.84 -6.64 9.33
C THR A 58 -20.39 -6.45 10.77
N SER A 59 -21.33 -6.07 11.65
CA SER A 59 -21.04 -5.97 13.09
C SER A 59 -20.48 -7.29 13.67
N THR A 60 -20.84 -8.42 13.07
CA THR A 60 -20.33 -9.74 13.44
C THR A 60 -18.84 -9.90 13.13
N ASP A 61 -18.36 -9.38 12.00
CA ASP A 61 -16.94 -9.44 11.63
C ASP A 61 -16.06 -8.64 12.61
N LEU A 62 -16.59 -7.52 13.13
CA LEU A 62 -15.89 -6.69 14.13
C LEU A 62 -15.81 -7.36 15.51
N GLU A 63 -16.86 -8.09 15.92
CA GLU A 63 -16.92 -8.80 17.19
C GLU A 63 -15.95 -10.00 17.21
N GLU A 64 -15.88 -10.77 16.13
CA GLU A 64 -14.98 -11.92 16.02
C GLU A 64 -13.49 -11.52 16.02
N MET A 65 -13.17 -10.30 15.59
CA MET A 65 -11.81 -9.75 15.64
C MET A 65 -11.40 -9.29 17.05
N ALA A 66 -12.36 -8.96 17.92
CA ALA A 66 -12.12 -8.47 19.27
C ALA A 66 -11.94 -9.59 20.32
N GLU A 67 -12.43 -10.80 20.03
CA GLU A 67 -12.36 -11.96 20.94
C GLU A 67 -11.11 -12.84 20.76
N ARG A 68 -10.18 -12.50 19.88
CA ARG A 68 -8.90 -13.22 19.70
C ARG A 68 -7.71 -12.53 20.37
#